data_AF-A0A376BTR9-F1
#
_entry.id   AF-A0A376BTR9-F1
#
_cell.length_a   1.000
_cell.length_b   1.000
_cell.length_c   1.000
_cell.angle_alpha   90.00
_cell.angle_beta   90.00
_cell.angle_gamma   90.00
#
_symmetry.space_group_name_H-M   'P 1'
#
loop_
_entity.id
_entity.type
_entity.pdbx_description
1 polymer ?
#
loop_
_entity_poly.entity_id
_entity_poly.type
_entity_poly.pdbx_seq_one_letter_code
_entity_poly.pdbx_strand_id
1 'polypeptide(L)'
;MSDIQDNRFANFEKLIREAGGVSKLAKKCGYDKPAYLYQVRAKTVKPNGQQLNIGDRMAAKLEKGMNKPTGWMDFNHENGEFVAPIGTFQAASTVEHSQSSGIQTVTLAFTGASGMPYGVRLLEELLKAGKRVYLVYSQAAQVVAAQEMDLQLPTNPTDAQKMLCQKYQVSPEQLRVFGREEWFAPIASGNNVADTMVVCPASMGTIAAIAHGLSENLIERAADVSIKERRPVVIVPRETPLSSIHLENMLKLSQNGCVILPPAAGFYNKPQTIDDMVNFVVARILDQLYIPHALMPKWGV
;
A
#
# COMPACT_ATOMS: atom_id res chain seq x y z
N MET A 1 -16.83 -24.96 -16.45
CA MET A 1 -16.72 -24.10 -15.25
C MET A 1 -17.97 -24.39 -14.43
N SER A 2 -17.87 -24.85 -13.18
CA SER A 2 -19.09 -25.07 -12.37
C SER A 2 -19.72 -23.73 -12.02
N ASP A 3 -21.05 -23.70 -11.94
CA ASP A 3 -21.80 -22.53 -11.52
C ASP A 3 -21.40 -22.14 -10.09
N ILE A 4 -21.21 -20.85 -9.84
CA ILE A 4 -20.89 -20.30 -8.51
C ILE A 4 -21.94 -20.76 -7.49
N GLN A 5 -23.20 -20.90 -7.89
CA GLN A 5 -24.26 -21.38 -7.00
C GLN A 5 -24.09 -22.85 -6.63
N ASP A 6 -23.59 -23.69 -7.54
CA ASP A 6 -23.28 -25.08 -7.25
C ASP A 6 -22.11 -25.20 -6.27
N ASN A 7 -21.06 -24.39 -6.47
CA ASN A 7 -19.92 -24.33 -5.54
C ASN A 7 -20.37 -23.90 -4.14
N ARG A 8 -21.16 -22.83 -4.04
CA ARG A 8 -21.68 -22.34 -2.76
C ARG A 8 -22.52 -23.38 -2.05
N PHE A 9 -23.38 -24.10 -2.76
CA PHE A 9 -24.20 -25.15 -2.17
C PHE A 9 -23.36 -26.33 -1.67
N ALA A 10 -22.40 -26.81 -2.48
CA ALA A 10 -21.50 -27.89 -2.07
C ALA A 10 -20.67 -27.51 -0.85
N ASN A 11 -20.15 -26.28 -0.82
CA ASN A 11 -19.37 -25.74 0.29
C ASN A 11 -20.20 -25.53 1.54
N PHE A 12 -21.46 -25.14 1.40
CA PHE A 12 -22.40 -25.05 2.52
C PHE A 12 -22.60 -26.39 3.22
N GLU A 13 -22.74 -27.51 2.49
CA GLU A 13 -22.81 -28.84 3.08
C GLU A 13 -21.51 -29.25 3.79
N LYS A 14 -20.35 -28.79 3.32
CA LYS A 14 -19.07 -28.96 4.03
C LYS A 14 -19.09 -28.21 5.36
N LEU A 15 -19.52 -26.94 5.38
CA LEU A 15 -19.62 -26.14 6.60
C LEU A 15 -20.64 -26.69 7.60
N ILE A 16 -21.77 -27.25 7.13
CA ILE A 16 -22.76 -27.89 8.01
C ILE A 16 -22.14 -29.10 8.71
N ARG A 17 -21.39 -29.94 7.98
CA ARG A 17 -20.69 -31.09 8.56
C ARG A 17 -19.66 -30.66 9.58
N GLU A 18 -18.84 -29.67 9.26
CA GLU A 18 -17.81 -29.11 10.15
C GLU A 18 -18.40 -28.48 11.42
N ALA A 19 -19.54 -27.80 11.31
CA ALA A 19 -20.23 -27.23 12.45
C ALA A 19 -20.98 -28.26 13.30
N GLY A 20 -21.17 -29.49 12.79
CA GLY A 20 -21.97 -30.54 13.42
C GLY A 20 -23.48 -30.30 13.35
N GLY A 21 -23.96 -29.63 12.30
CA GLY A 21 -25.39 -29.42 12.00
C GLY A 21 -25.77 -27.95 11.73
N VAL A 22 -26.91 -27.76 11.06
CA VAL A 22 -27.40 -26.44 10.58
C VAL A 22 -27.60 -25.45 11.73
N SER A 23 -28.16 -25.90 12.86
CA SER A 23 -28.38 -25.02 14.02
C SER A 23 -27.07 -24.55 14.68
N LYS A 24 -26.04 -25.42 14.73
CA LYS A 24 -24.72 -25.05 15.25
C LYS A 24 -23.99 -24.10 14.30
N LEU A 25 -24.10 -24.34 12.98
CA LEU A 25 -23.60 -23.43 11.95
C LEU A 25 -24.25 -22.05 12.06
N ALA A 26 -25.57 -21.99 12.18
CA ALA A 26 -26.31 -20.74 12.34
C ALA A 26 -25.83 -19.94 13.55
N LYS A 27 -25.66 -20.60 14.71
CA LYS A 27 -25.15 -19.97 15.94
C LYS A 27 -23.72 -19.43 15.77
N LYS A 28 -22.82 -20.23 15.19
CA LYS A 28 -21.42 -19.81 14.92
C LYS A 28 -21.36 -18.61 13.97
N CYS A 29 -22.27 -18.55 12.99
CA CYS A 29 -22.33 -17.47 12.02
C CYS A 29 -23.18 -16.27 12.47
N GLY A 30 -23.70 -16.24 13.71
CA GLY A 30 -24.48 -15.11 14.23
C GLY A 30 -25.84 -14.92 13.56
N TYR A 31 -26.55 -16.02 13.29
CA TYR A 31 -27.96 -16.00 12.90
C TYR A 31 -28.85 -16.31 14.11
N ASP A 32 -29.75 -15.40 14.44
CA ASP A 32 -30.69 -15.56 15.57
C ASP A 32 -31.76 -16.64 15.31
N LYS A 33 -32.07 -16.89 14.03
CA LYS A 33 -33.03 -17.92 13.59
C LYS A 33 -32.45 -18.71 12.40
N PRO A 34 -32.31 -20.05 12.50
CA PRO A 34 -31.71 -20.87 11.44
C PRO A 34 -32.67 -21.20 10.28
N ALA A 35 -33.93 -20.76 10.33
CA ALA A 35 -34.98 -21.18 9.40
C ALA A 35 -34.58 -21.01 7.92
N TYR A 36 -33.94 -19.90 7.58
CA TYR A 36 -33.48 -19.65 6.21
C TYR A 36 -32.39 -20.63 5.76
N LEU A 37 -31.45 -21.00 6.65
CA LEU A 37 -30.40 -21.97 6.37
C LEU A 37 -30.98 -23.37 6.13
N TYR A 38 -32.01 -23.75 6.87
CA TYR A 38 -32.75 -25.00 6.63
C TYR A 38 -33.47 -24.98 5.28
N GLN A 39 -34.09 -23.86 4.91
CA GLN A 39 -34.78 -23.72 3.62
C GLN A 39 -33.82 -23.77 2.42
N VAL A 40 -32.66 -23.11 2.53
CA VAL A 40 -31.59 -23.17 1.52
C VAL A 40 -31.06 -24.60 1.41
N ARG A 41 -30.80 -25.28 2.54
CA ARG A 41 -30.37 -26.68 2.54
C ARG A 41 -31.38 -27.61 1.85
N ALA A 42 -32.66 -27.40 2.12
CA ALA A 42 -33.75 -28.14 1.50
C ALA A 42 -34.01 -27.75 0.03
N LYS A 43 -33.23 -26.83 -0.55
CA LYS A 43 -33.43 -26.28 -1.90
C LYS A 43 -34.87 -25.81 -2.14
N THR A 44 -35.46 -25.17 -1.14
CA THR A 44 -36.86 -24.73 -1.19
C THR A 44 -37.06 -23.72 -2.32
N VAL A 45 -38.10 -23.92 -3.13
CA VAL A 45 -38.47 -23.03 -4.23
C VAL A 45 -39.58 -22.08 -3.76
N LYS A 46 -39.39 -20.78 -4.00
CA LYS A 46 -40.40 -19.76 -3.69
C LYS A 46 -41.61 -19.88 -4.62
N PRO A 47 -42.79 -19.33 -4.24
CA PRO A 47 -43.98 -19.33 -5.11
C PRO A 47 -43.77 -18.70 -6.50
N ASN A 48 -42.76 -17.84 -6.65
CA ASN A 48 -42.38 -17.22 -7.93
C ASN A 48 -41.44 -18.10 -8.79
N GLY A 49 -41.25 -19.38 -8.44
CA GLY A 49 -40.40 -20.32 -9.16
C GLY A 49 -38.90 -20.20 -8.89
N GLN A 50 -38.45 -19.23 -8.08
CA GLN A 50 -37.02 -19.05 -7.77
C GLN A 50 -36.59 -19.93 -6.59
N GLN A 51 -35.54 -20.72 -6.79
CA GLN A 51 -34.92 -21.50 -5.71
C GLN A 51 -34.18 -20.59 -4.72
N LEU A 52 -34.31 -20.89 -3.43
CA LEU A 52 -33.53 -20.23 -2.39
C LEU A 52 -32.06 -20.65 -2.48
N ASN A 53 -31.20 -19.65 -2.64
CA ASN A 53 -29.78 -19.81 -2.89
C ASN A 53 -28.94 -18.99 -1.89
N ILE A 54 -27.62 -19.21 -1.93
CA ILE A 54 -26.64 -18.54 -1.08
C ILE A 54 -26.12 -17.31 -1.84
N GLY A 55 -26.66 -16.13 -1.48
CA GLY A 55 -26.16 -14.84 -1.98
C GLY A 55 -24.86 -14.42 -1.31
N ASP A 56 -24.22 -13.38 -1.84
CA ASP A 56 -22.87 -12.95 -1.42
C ASP A 56 -22.78 -12.59 0.06
N ARG A 57 -23.80 -11.89 0.59
CA ARG A 57 -23.87 -11.53 2.02
C ARG A 57 -23.92 -12.77 2.92
N MET A 58 -24.64 -13.80 2.48
CA MET A 58 -24.76 -15.05 3.23
C MET A 58 -23.47 -15.84 3.15
N ALA A 59 -22.84 -15.92 1.97
CA ALA A 59 -21.54 -16.55 1.76
C ALA A 59 -20.48 -15.92 2.67
N ALA A 60 -20.32 -14.60 2.65
CA ALA A 60 -19.34 -13.89 3.49
C ALA A 60 -19.58 -14.10 5.00
N LYS A 61 -20.85 -14.16 5.43
CA LYS A 61 -21.20 -14.40 6.84
C LYS A 61 -20.91 -15.85 7.26
N LEU A 62 -21.12 -16.81 6.36
CA LEU A 62 -20.75 -18.21 6.58
C LEU A 62 -19.23 -18.39 6.66
N GLU A 63 -18.48 -17.76 5.75
CA GLU A 63 -17.02 -17.76 5.74
C GLU A 63 -16.46 -17.22 7.06
N LYS A 64 -16.90 -16.02 7.45
CA LYS A 64 -16.48 -15.39 8.70
C LYS A 64 -16.82 -16.24 9.92
N GLY A 65 -18.04 -16.77 10.00
CA GLY A 65 -18.49 -17.58 11.15
C GLY A 65 -17.80 -18.94 11.27
N MET A 66 -17.25 -19.47 10.17
CA MET A 66 -16.54 -20.74 10.12
C MET A 66 -15.02 -20.57 9.93
N ASN A 67 -14.52 -19.35 10.09
CA ASN A 67 -13.11 -19.00 9.95
C ASN A 67 -12.51 -19.47 8.61
N LYS A 68 -13.27 -19.33 7.52
CA LYS A 68 -12.81 -19.57 6.15
C LYS A 68 -12.31 -18.26 5.52
N PRO A 69 -11.32 -18.33 4.61
CA PRO A 69 -10.87 -17.16 3.86
C PRO A 69 -11.99 -16.58 2.98
N THR A 70 -11.90 -15.28 2.67
CA THR A 70 -12.85 -14.60 1.80
C THR A 70 -12.93 -15.27 0.42
N GLY A 71 -14.14 -15.51 -0.07
CA GLY A 71 -14.37 -16.15 -1.38
C GLY A 71 -14.22 -17.67 -1.36
N TRP A 72 -13.97 -18.27 -0.19
CA TRP A 72 -13.92 -19.72 -0.03
C TRP A 72 -15.20 -20.41 -0.48
N MET A 73 -16.38 -19.80 -0.25
CA MET A 73 -17.67 -20.36 -0.63
C MET A 73 -17.87 -20.44 -2.14
N ASP A 74 -17.16 -19.62 -2.92
CA ASP A 74 -17.33 -19.50 -4.37
C ASP A 74 -16.43 -20.48 -5.14
N PHE A 75 -15.46 -21.07 -4.44
CA PHE A 75 -14.43 -21.92 -5.02
C PHE A 75 -14.85 -23.40 -5.05
N ASN A 76 -14.47 -24.11 -6.10
CA ASN A 76 -14.67 -25.56 -6.18
C ASN A 76 -13.53 -26.31 -5.47
N HIS A 77 -13.82 -26.85 -4.28
CA HIS A 77 -12.85 -27.58 -3.46
C HIS A 77 -12.77 -29.09 -3.73
N GLU A 78 -13.25 -29.57 -4.88
CA GLU A 78 -13.18 -31.01 -5.24
C GLU A 78 -11.90 -31.40 -5.99
N ASN A 79 -11.17 -30.44 -6.62
CA ASN A 79 -10.06 -30.75 -7.55
C ASN A 79 -8.75 -29.94 -7.36
N GLY A 80 -8.51 -29.30 -6.21
CA GLY A 80 -7.23 -28.59 -5.99
C GLY A 80 -7.16 -27.78 -4.72
N GLU A 81 -5.94 -27.36 -4.37
CA GLU A 81 -5.64 -26.47 -3.24
C GLU A 81 -6.28 -25.10 -3.46
N PHE A 82 -7.01 -24.61 -2.45
CA PHE A 82 -7.57 -23.27 -2.45
C PHE A 82 -6.44 -22.24 -2.36
N VAL A 83 -6.21 -21.50 -3.45
CA VAL A 83 -5.37 -20.29 -3.43
C VAL A 83 -6.30 -19.11 -3.21
N ALA A 84 -6.17 -18.47 -2.04
CA ALA A 84 -7.01 -17.33 -1.69
C ALA A 84 -6.92 -16.23 -2.76
N PRO A 85 -8.05 -15.60 -3.15
CA PRO A 85 -8.00 -14.38 -3.94
C PRO A 85 -7.19 -13.34 -3.15
N ILE A 86 -6.17 -12.77 -3.78
CA ILE A 86 -5.36 -11.71 -3.19
C ILE A 86 -6.28 -10.49 -3.01
N GLY A 87 -6.83 -10.32 -1.81
CA GLY A 87 -7.70 -9.19 -1.50
C GLY A 87 -8.62 -9.43 -0.30
N THR A 88 -8.09 -9.29 0.91
CA THR A 88 -8.69 -8.54 2.03
C THR A 88 -7.81 -8.72 3.28
N PHE A 89 -7.45 -7.60 3.90
CA PHE A 89 -6.64 -7.54 5.12
C PHE A 89 -7.30 -8.34 6.26
N GLN A 90 -6.53 -9.27 6.84
CA GLN A 90 -6.92 -9.93 8.08
C GLN A 90 -6.77 -8.94 9.24
N ALA A 91 -7.82 -8.82 10.05
CA ALA A 91 -7.77 -8.12 11.32
C ALA A 91 -6.72 -8.79 12.23
N ALA A 92 -5.83 -7.96 12.77
CA ALA A 92 -4.72 -8.38 13.61
C ALA A 92 -5.21 -9.24 14.79
N SER A 93 -4.77 -10.49 14.82
CA SER A 93 -4.52 -11.16 16.09
C SER A 93 -3.22 -10.61 16.64
N THR A 94 -3.16 -10.42 17.96
CA THR A 94 -2.00 -9.94 18.70
C THR A 94 -0.77 -10.79 18.41
N VAL A 95 0.08 -10.29 17.51
CA VAL A 95 1.41 -10.81 17.25
C VAL A 95 2.41 -9.78 17.77
N GLU A 96 3.32 -10.26 18.59
CA GLU A 96 4.47 -9.53 19.14
C GLU A 96 5.22 -8.76 18.02
N HIS A 97 5.74 -7.58 18.39
CA HIS A 97 6.46 -6.63 17.53
C HIS A 97 7.78 -7.19 16.96
N SER A 98 7.72 -8.14 16.02
CA SER A 98 8.92 -8.55 15.27
C SER A 98 8.66 -9.18 13.90
N GLN A 99 7.74 -8.66 13.11
CA GLN A 99 7.71 -8.99 11.67
C GLN A 99 8.23 -7.81 10.87
N SER A 100 9.46 -7.97 10.35
CA SER A 100 10.06 -7.02 9.41
C SER A 100 9.16 -6.93 8.18
N SER A 101 8.98 -5.72 7.66
CA SER A 101 8.06 -5.37 6.57
C SER A 101 8.32 -6.05 5.23
N GLY A 102 9.23 -7.03 5.14
CA GLY A 102 9.77 -7.59 3.90
C GLY A 102 10.65 -6.61 3.12
N ILE A 103 10.29 -5.32 3.13
CA ILE A 103 10.98 -4.20 2.50
C ILE A 103 12.34 -3.98 3.16
N GLN A 104 13.40 -4.15 2.38
CA GLN A 104 14.78 -3.87 2.78
C GLN A 104 15.33 -2.66 2.03
N THR A 105 14.94 -2.47 0.78
CA THR A 105 15.45 -1.41 -0.11
C THR A 105 14.31 -0.50 -0.58
N VAL A 106 14.49 0.80 -0.40
CA VAL A 106 13.52 1.84 -0.78
C VAL A 106 14.18 2.80 -1.77
N THR A 107 13.57 2.97 -2.94
CA THR A 107 13.88 4.11 -3.80
C THR A 107 13.15 5.33 -3.28
N LEU A 108 13.87 6.40 -2.96
CA LEU A 108 13.30 7.67 -2.52
C LEU A 108 13.64 8.75 -3.55
N ALA A 109 12.62 9.43 -4.07
CA ALA A 109 12.79 10.52 -5.03
C ALA A 109 12.33 11.85 -4.45
N PHE A 110 13.18 12.88 -4.50
CA PHE A 110 12.78 14.26 -4.21
C PHE A 110 12.56 15.03 -5.50
N THR A 111 11.44 15.73 -5.59
CA THR A 111 11.10 16.58 -6.75
C THR A 111 10.80 18.01 -6.32
N GLY A 112 10.60 18.91 -7.29
CA GLY A 112 10.49 20.36 -7.07
C GLY A 112 9.14 20.86 -6.55
N ALA A 113 8.40 20.07 -5.77
CA ALA A 113 7.23 20.58 -5.04
C ALA A 113 7.65 21.04 -3.63
N SER A 114 6.97 22.05 -3.08
CA SER A 114 7.18 22.42 -1.65
C SER A 114 6.83 21.26 -0.75
N GLY A 115 7.48 21.18 0.41
CA GLY A 115 7.33 20.08 1.36
C GLY A 115 8.59 19.23 1.46
N MET A 116 9.77 19.82 1.25
CA MET A 116 11.04 19.13 1.48
C MET A 116 11.16 18.54 2.89
N PRO A 117 10.62 19.16 3.97
CA PRO A 117 10.62 18.55 5.30
C PRO A 117 10.04 17.14 5.34
N TYR A 118 9.00 16.83 4.54
CA TYR A 118 8.44 15.47 4.47
C TYR A 118 9.44 14.47 3.88
N GLY A 119 10.11 14.83 2.77
CA GLY A 119 11.10 13.96 2.12
C GLY A 119 12.33 13.72 2.99
N VAL A 120 12.85 14.78 3.62
CA VAL A 120 14.00 14.72 4.53
C VAL A 120 13.68 13.90 5.78
N ARG A 121 12.52 14.12 6.40
CA ARG A 121 12.10 13.34 7.58
C ARG A 121 11.84 11.87 7.21
N LEU A 122 11.25 11.60 6.05
CA LEU A 122 11.09 10.22 5.58
C LEU A 122 12.44 9.52 5.38
N LEU A 123 13.43 10.18 4.77
CA LEU A 123 14.78 9.64 4.62
C LEU A 123 15.37 9.27 5.99
N GLU A 124 15.27 10.17 6.97
CA GLU A 124 15.77 9.94 8.32
C GLU A 124 15.14 8.70 8.97
N GLU A 125 13.81 8.55 8.88
CA GLU A 125 13.08 7.43 9.49
C GLU A 125 13.35 6.10 8.78
N LEU A 126 13.51 6.10 7.46
CA LEU A 126 13.91 4.92 6.70
C LEU A 126 15.32 4.43 7.11
N LEU A 127 16.25 5.36 7.29
CA LEU A 127 17.62 5.04 7.73
C LEU A 127 17.64 4.53 9.17
N LYS A 128 16.89 5.17 10.09
CA LYS A 128 16.71 4.70 11.47
C LYS A 128 16.08 3.31 11.54
N ALA A 129 15.17 2.99 10.63
CA ALA A 129 14.57 1.66 10.50
C ALA A 129 15.51 0.62 9.84
N GLY A 130 16.78 0.96 9.60
CA GLY A 130 17.80 0.07 9.03
C GLY A 130 17.60 -0.23 7.54
N LYS A 131 16.79 0.56 6.84
CA LYS A 131 16.52 0.33 5.41
C LYS A 131 17.66 0.85 4.56
N ARG A 132 17.90 0.16 3.45
CA ARG A 132 18.72 0.69 2.35
C ARG A 132 17.90 1.68 1.56
N VAL A 133 18.46 2.86 1.31
CA VAL A 133 17.80 3.92 0.54
C VAL A 133 18.62 4.24 -0.71
N TYR A 134 17.94 4.19 -1.85
CA TYR A 134 18.41 4.69 -3.13
C TYR A 134 17.77 6.05 -3.37
N LEU A 135 18.54 7.10 -3.14
CA LEU A 135 18.08 8.48 -3.26
C LEU A 135 18.38 9.03 -4.65
N VAL A 136 17.38 9.68 -5.24
CA VAL A 136 17.53 10.47 -6.47
C VAL A 136 16.75 11.78 -6.30
N TYR A 137 17.23 12.89 -6.83
CA TYR A 137 16.50 14.15 -6.74
C TYR A 137 16.66 15.02 -7.98
N SER A 138 15.63 15.82 -8.27
CA SER A 138 15.65 16.74 -9.40
C SER A 138 16.40 18.03 -9.05
N GLN A 139 16.80 18.80 -10.07
CA GLN A 139 17.40 20.12 -9.88
C GLN A 139 16.46 21.07 -9.12
N ALA A 140 15.16 21.03 -9.45
CA ALA A 140 14.16 21.82 -8.73
C ALA A 140 14.04 21.43 -7.25
N ALA A 141 14.26 20.16 -6.91
CA ALA A 141 14.28 19.72 -5.52
C ALA A 141 15.44 20.35 -4.72
N GLN A 142 16.59 20.60 -5.35
CA GLN A 142 17.72 21.29 -4.72
C GLN A 142 17.34 22.74 -4.36
N VAL A 143 16.66 23.44 -5.27
CA VAL A 143 16.18 24.82 -5.03
C VAL A 143 15.18 24.84 -3.88
N VAL A 144 14.21 23.92 -3.88
CA VAL A 144 13.22 23.82 -2.80
C VAL A 144 13.88 23.49 -1.47
N ALA A 145 14.84 22.55 -1.43
CA ALA A 145 15.56 22.19 -0.21
C ALA A 145 16.34 23.36 0.39
N ALA A 146 17.01 24.14 -0.47
CA ALA A 146 17.70 25.35 -0.06
C ALA A 146 16.73 26.40 0.49
N GLN A 147 15.59 26.60 -0.17
CA GLN A 147 14.61 27.63 0.22
C GLN A 147 13.85 27.29 1.50
N GLU A 148 13.52 26.02 1.73
CA GLU A 148 12.64 25.61 2.83
C GLU A 148 13.38 25.16 4.09
N MET A 149 14.63 24.75 3.95
CA MET A 149 15.38 24.10 5.02
C MET A 149 16.84 24.54 5.09
N ASP A 150 17.25 25.54 4.31
CA ASP A 150 18.66 25.94 4.13
C ASP A 150 19.57 24.76 3.75
N LEU A 151 18.99 23.69 3.18
CA LEU A 151 19.70 22.45 2.87
C LEU A 151 20.28 22.50 1.46
N GLN A 152 21.60 22.68 1.38
CA GLN A 152 22.33 22.66 0.12
C GLN A 152 22.59 21.22 -0.34
N LEU A 153 21.70 20.68 -1.16
CA LEU A 153 21.90 19.38 -1.83
C LEU A 153 22.90 19.55 -2.99
N PRO A 154 24.08 18.88 -2.98
CA PRO A 154 25.07 19.01 -4.05
C PRO A 154 24.54 18.53 -5.40
N THR A 155 25.03 19.08 -6.51
CA THR A 155 24.68 18.60 -7.86
C THR A 155 25.40 17.29 -8.20
N ASN A 156 26.61 17.09 -7.67
CA ASN A 156 27.35 15.85 -7.83
C ASN A 156 26.80 14.79 -6.86
N PRO A 157 26.37 13.60 -7.34
CA PRO A 157 25.77 12.57 -6.49
C PRO A 157 26.76 11.98 -5.47
N THR A 158 28.05 11.89 -5.79
CA THR A 158 29.09 11.41 -4.86
C THR A 158 29.25 12.36 -3.68
N ASP A 159 29.30 13.66 -3.93
CA ASP A 159 29.40 14.68 -2.88
C ASP A 159 28.13 14.69 -2.01
N ALA A 160 26.96 14.56 -2.64
CA ALA A 160 25.69 14.47 -1.94
C ALA A 160 25.60 13.22 -1.04
N GLN A 161 26.03 12.06 -1.55
CA GLN A 161 26.09 10.83 -0.78
C GLN A 161 27.02 11.00 0.43
N LYS A 162 28.22 11.53 0.23
CA LYS A 162 29.17 11.77 1.32
C LYS A 162 28.57 12.69 2.39
N MET A 163 27.97 13.81 1.98
CA MET A 163 27.35 14.77 2.87
C MET A 163 26.20 14.15 3.68
N LEU A 164 25.30 13.43 3.02
CA LEU A 164 24.13 12.84 3.68
C LEU A 164 24.51 11.65 4.57
N CYS A 165 25.44 10.79 4.13
CA CYS A 165 25.96 9.70 4.97
C CYS A 165 26.64 10.24 6.23
N GLN A 166 27.41 11.34 6.13
CA GLN A 166 27.99 12.01 7.29
C GLN A 166 26.91 12.59 8.21
N LYS A 167 25.92 13.29 7.63
CA LYS A 167 24.81 13.91 8.38
C LYS A 167 24.01 12.88 9.20
N TYR A 168 23.69 11.74 8.60
CA TYR A 168 22.87 10.69 9.23
C TYR A 168 23.69 9.58 9.90
N GLN A 169 25.03 9.64 9.82
CA GLN A 169 25.95 8.65 10.39
C GLN A 169 25.67 7.22 9.89
N VAL A 170 25.44 7.07 8.59
CA VAL A 170 25.15 5.78 7.93
C VAL A 170 26.22 5.42 6.92
N SER A 171 26.30 4.13 6.55
CA SER A 171 27.27 3.67 5.58
C SER A 171 26.84 3.97 4.13
N PRO A 172 27.80 4.09 3.18
CA PRO A 172 27.51 4.20 1.75
C PRO A 172 26.68 3.05 1.16
N GLU A 173 26.70 1.87 1.80
CA GLU A 173 25.89 0.72 1.40
C GLU A 173 24.43 0.84 1.85
N GLN A 174 24.17 1.62 2.90
CA GLN A 174 22.83 1.90 3.40
C GLN A 174 22.20 3.08 2.66
N LEU A 175 22.95 4.15 2.36
CA LEU A 175 22.46 5.29 1.59
C LEU A 175 23.29 5.48 0.32
N ARG A 176 22.66 5.28 -0.84
CA ARG A 176 23.26 5.58 -2.15
C ARG A 176 22.52 6.70 -2.84
N VAL A 177 23.25 7.65 -3.42
CA VAL A 177 22.68 8.77 -4.18
C VAL A 177 23.05 8.59 -5.64
N PHE A 178 22.05 8.71 -6.53
CA PHE A 178 22.24 8.58 -7.97
C PHE A 178 22.00 9.89 -8.70
N GLY A 179 22.76 10.11 -9.77
CA GLY A 179 22.55 11.23 -10.68
C GLY A 179 21.24 11.09 -11.49
N ARG A 180 20.68 12.23 -11.91
CA ARG A 180 19.42 12.27 -12.68
C ARG A 180 19.44 11.44 -13.97
N GLU A 181 20.60 11.28 -14.58
CA GLU A 181 20.80 10.58 -15.86
C GLU A 181 21.73 9.36 -15.69
N GLU A 182 21.81 8.82 -14.46
CA GLU A 182 22.66 7.67 -14.16
C GLU A 182 21.93 6.35 -14.50
N TRP A 183 21.82 6.07 -15.80
CA TRP A 183 21.05 4.94 -16.33
C TRP A 183 21.55 3.54 -15.94
N PHE A 184 22.77 3.44 -15.42
CA PHE A 184 23.33 2.19 -14.89
C PHE A 184 23.00 1.96 -13.41
N ALA A 185 22.28 2.87 -12.76
CA ALA A 185 21.81 2.68 -11.40
C ALA A 185 20.86 1.47 -11.31
N PRO A 186 20.87 0.70 -10.20
CA PRO A 186 19.98 -0.45 -10.00
C PRO A 186 18.50 -0.14 -10.28
N ILE A 187 18.06 1.05 -9.88
CA ILE A 187 16.68 1.53 -9.99
C ILE A 187 16.21 1.74 -11.44
N ALA A 188 17.11 1.72 -12.43
CA ALA A 188 16.77 1.85 -13.84
C ALA A 188 16.32 0.54 -14.51
N SER A 189 16.45 -0.60 -13.82
CA SER A 189 16.20 -1.94 -14.36
C SER A 189 15.31 -2.79 -13.47
N GLY A 190 14.35 -3.50 -14.08
CA GLY A 190 13.44 -4.40 -13.36
C GLY A 190 14.15 -5.61 -12.71
N ASN A 191 15.32 -6.00 -13.23
CA ASN A 191 16.09 -7.12 -12.69
C ASN A 191 16.79 -6.79 -11.35
N ASN A 192 16.83 -5.52 -10.96
CA ASN A 192 17.41 -5.07 -9.70
C ASN A 192 16.58 -3.93 -9.08
N VAL A 193 15.25 -4.05 -9.19
CA VAL A 193 14.32 -3.05 -8.66
C VAL A 193 14.33 -3.10 -7.13
N ALA A 194 14.23 -1.92 -6.51
CA ALA A 194 14.02 -1.82 -5.07
C ALA A 194 12.68 -2.48 -4.67
N ASP A 195 12.51 -2.78 -3.38
CA ASP A 195 11.27 -3.40 -2.90
C ASP A 195 10.07 -2.46 -3.03
N THR A 196 10.32 -1.14 -2.99
CA THR A 196 9.31 -0.09 -3.14
C THR A 196 9.95 1.22 -3.61
N MET A 197 9.11 2.13 -4.12
CA MET A 197 9.48 3.50 -4.44
C MET A 197 8.55 4.51 -3.75
N VAL A 198 9.13 5.60 -3.27
CA VAL A 198 8.40 6.77 -2.77
C VAL A 198 8.88 8.02 -3.48
N VAL A 199 7.94 8.83 -4.00
CA VAL A 199 8.22 10.18 -4.52
C VAL A 199 7.68 11.20 -3.51
N CYS A 200 8.58 11.85 -2.77
CA CYS A 200 8.21 12.73 -1.66
C CYS A 200 9.20 13.88 -1.46
N PRO A 201 8.81 15.15 -1.71
CA PRO A 201 7.53 15.57 -2.29
C PRO A 201 7.46 15.29 -3.81
N ALA A 202 6.25 15.13 -4.34
CA ALA A 202 5.97 14.91 -5.76
C ALA A 202 5.35 16.15 -6.42
N SER A 203 6.02 16.69 -7.44
CA SER A 203 5.51 17.80 -8.27
C SER A 203 4.51 17.30 -9.30
N MET A 204 3.55 18.16 -9.66
CA MET A 204 2.54 17.81 -10.66
C MET A 204 3.16 17.49 -12.03
N GLY A 205 4.31 18.11 -12.37
CA GLY A 205 5.07 17.77 -13.57
C GLY A 205 5.62 16.34 -13.54
N THR A 206 6.25 15.93 -12.43
CA THR A 206 6.73 14.54 -12.30
C THR A 206 5.57 13.54 -12.25
N ILE A 207 4.46 13.88 -11.59
CA ILE A 207 3.26 13.04 -11.57
C ILE A 207 2.70 12.83 -12.98
N ALA A 208 2.60 13.89 -13.78
CA ALA A 208 2.20 13.78 -15.17
C ALA A 208 3.17 12.89 -15.96
N ALA A 209 4.48 13.12 -15.83
CA ALA A 209 5.49 12.33 -16.53
C ALA A 209 5.41 10.84 -16.20
N ILE A 210 5.22 10.48 -14.93
CA ILE A 210 5.01 9.08 -14.50
C ILE A 210 3.69 8.54 -15.03
N ALA A 211 2.58 9.30 -14.91
CA ALA A 211 1.27 8.88 -15.40
C ALA A 211 1.25 8.58 -16.90
N HIS A 212 2.08 9.28 -17.68
CA HIS A 212 2.21 9.11 -19.12
C HIS A 212 3.38 8.20 -19.54
N GLY A 213 4.19 7.71 -18.60
CA GLY A 213 5.30 6.80 -18.88
C GLY A 213 6.42 7.44 -19.72
N LEU A 214 6.71 8.73 -19.51
CA LEU A 214 7.68 9.47 -20.33
C LEU A 214 9.12 8.96 -20.13
N SER A 215 9.49 8.67 -18.88
CA SER A 215 10.77 8.05 -18.52
C SER A 215 12.00 8.83 -19.03
N GLU A 216 11.96 10.17 -19.00
CA GLU A 216 13.02 11.04 -19.54
C GLU A 216 14.21 11.21 -18.59
N ASN A 217 14.04 10.87 -17.32
CA ASN A 217 15.10 10.87 -16.31
C ASN A 217 14.97 9.67 -15.35
N LEU A 218 15.97 9.50 -14.48
CA LEU A 218 16.05 8.36 -13.58
C LEU A 218 14.91 8.28 -12.56
N ILE A 219 14.30 9.41 -12.15
CA ILE A 219 13.13 9.40 -11.26
C ILE A 219 11.94 8.77 -11.98
N GLU A 220 11.64 9.27 -13.17
CA GLU A 220 10.53 8.77 -13.97
C GLU A 220 10.75 7.32 -14.39
N ARG A 221 11.98 6.96 -14.77
CA ARG A 221 12.36 5.61 -15.12
C ARG A 221 12.22 4.64 -13.94
N ALA A 222 12.67 5.03 -12.75
CA ALA A 222 12.55 4.21 -11.57
C ALA A 222 11.07 3.97 -11.19
N ALA A 223 10.21 4.98 -11.39
CA ALA A 223 8.77 4.84 -11.18
C ALA A 223 8.14 3.90 -12.22
N ASP A 224 8.46 4.07 -13.50
CA ASP A 224 8.01 3.19 -14.60
C ASP A 224 8.43 1.73 -14.35
N VAL A 225 9.68 1.51 -13.95
CA VAL A 225 10.19 0.20 -13.56
C VAL A 225 9.44 -0.37 -12.36
N SER A 226 9.21 0.44 -11.32
CA SER A 226 8.48 -0.02 -10.13
C SER A 226 7.05 -0.41 -10.46
N ILE A 227 6.36 0.39 -11.28
CA ILE A 227 4.97 0.14 -11.72
C ILE A 227 4.89 -1.13 -12.56
N LYS A 228 5.74 -1.29 -13.58
CA LYS A 228 5.69 -2.46 -14.48
C LYS A 228 6.05 -3.77 -13.76
N GLU A 229 6.92 -3.71 -12.75
CA GLU A 229 7.28 -4.84 -11.89
C GLU A 229 6.31 -5.04 -10.71
N ARG A 230 5.22 -4.26 -10.65
CA ARG A 230 4.19 -4.32 -9.60
C ARG A 230 4.76 -4.14 -8.19
N ARG A 231 5.79 -3.31 -8.06
CA ARG A 231 6.32 -2.88 -6.75
C ARG A 231 5.41 -1.79 -6.18
N PRO A 232 5.23 -1.73 -4.85
CA PRO A 232 4.51 -0.64 -4.22
C PRO A 232 5.15 0.71 -4.57
N VAL A 233 4.34 1.65 -5.05
CA VAL A 233 4.76 3.03 -5.35
C VAL A 233 3.87 3.98 -4.56
N VAL A 234 4.48 4.83 -3.73
CA VAL A 234 3.79 5.89 -2.99
C VAL A 234 4.17 7.24 -3.59
N ILE A 235 3.16 8.02 -3.96
CA ILE A 235 3.32 9.35 -4.55
C ILE A 235 2.74 10.36 -3.57
N VAL A 236 3.54 11.35 -3.18
CA VAL A 236 3.18 12.36 -2.18
C VAL A 236 2.97 13.73 -2.86
N PRO A 237 1.84 13.95 -3.54
CA PRO A 237 1.57 15.16 -4.31
C PRO A 237 1.43 16.38 -3.39
N ARG A 238 2.24 17.43 -3.59
CA ARG A 238 2.03 18.72 -2.93
C ARG A 238 1.62 19.78 -3.95
N GLU A 239 0.33 20.02 -4.05
CA GLU A 239 -0.25 21.12 -4.82
C GLU A 239 -1.63 21.50 -4.26
N THR A 240 -2.02 22.77 -4.38
CA THR A 240 -3.40 23.22 -4.15
C THR A 240 -3.61 24.62 -4.76
N PRO A 241 -4.74 24.89 -5.45
CA PRO A 241 -5.83 23.96 -5.80
C PRO A 241 -5.42 22.93 -6.88
N LEU A 242 -6.23 21.89 -7.04
CA LEU A 242 -6.01 20.86 -8.06
C LEU A 242 -6.84 21.16 -9.31
N SER A 243 -6.19 21.14 -10.48
CA SER A 243 -6.88 21.16 -11.77
C SER A 243 -7.42 19.78 -12.12
N SER A 244 -8.35 19.69 -13.08
CA SER A 244 -8.81 18.39 -13.61
C SER A 244 -7.65 17.56 -14.18
N ILE A 245 -6.66 18.21 -14.80
CA ILE A 245 -5.45 17.54 -15.32
C ILE A 245 -4.69 16.84 -14.19
N HIS A 246 -4.51 17.52 -13.04
CA HIS A 246 -3.85 16.92 -11.89
C HIS A 246 -4.63 15.72 -11.36
N LEU A 247 -5.95 15.86 -11.24
CA LEU A 247 -6.84 14.80 -10.74
C LEU A 247 -6.85 13.58 -11.67
N GLU A 248 -6.92 13.78 -12.99
CA GLU A 248 -6.88 12.71 -13.99
C GLU A 248 -5.57 11.93 -13.95
N ASN A 249 -4.43 12.63 -13.85
CA ASN A 249 -3.12 12.00 -13.73
C ASN A 249 -2.98 11.17 -12.45
N MET A 250 -3.42 11.73 -11.31
CA MET A 250 -3.42 11.01 -10.04
C MET A 250 -4.39 9.81 -10.05
N LEU A 251 -5.58 9.97 -10.65
CA LEU A 251 -6.54 8.87 -10.81
C LEU A 251 -5.95 7.74 -11.65
N LYS A 252 -5.33 8.07 -12.79
CA LYS A 252 -4.68 7.09 -13.66
C LYS A 252 -3.63 6.28 -12.89
N LEU A 253 -2.76 6.94 -12.14
CA LEU A 253 -1.74 6.27 -11.33
C LEU A 253 -2.36 5.42 -10.22
N SER A 254 -3.40 5.90 -9.56
CA SER A 254 -4.13 5.14 -8.54
C SER A 254 -4.76 3.86 -9.11
N GLN A 255 -5.37 3.94 -10.30
CA GLN A 255 -5.93 2.79 -11.01
C GLN A 255 -4.86 1.77 -11.43
N ASN A 256 -3.60 2.20 -11.57
CA ASN A 256 -2.45 1.35 -11.85
C ASN A 256 -1.71 0.89 -10.58
N GLY A 257 -2.35 1.00 -9.41
CA GLY A 257 -1.85 0.45 -8.15
C GLY A 257 -0.87 1.34 -7.39
N CYS A 258 -0.64 2.57 -7.84
CA CYS A 258 0.10 3.56 -7.05
C CYS A 258 -0.76 4.07 -5.89
N VAL A 259 -0.15 4.35 -4.75
CA VAL A 259 -0.79 5.05 -3.65
C VAL A 259 -0.62 6.56 -3.86
N ILE A 260 -1.73 7.29 -3.93
CA ILE A 260 -1.73 8.75 -3.96
C ILE A 260 -1.96 9.25 -2.53
N LEU A 261 -0.93 9.80 -1.90
CA LEU A 261 -0.90 10.21 -0.50
C LEU A 261 -0.58 11.71 -0.40
N PRO A 262 -1.55 12.61 -0.61
CA PRO A 262 -1.30 14.04 -0.43
C PRO A 262 -0.88 14.33 1.02
N PRO A 263 0.03 15.29 1.28
CA PRO A 263 0.47 15.69 2.61
C PRO A 263 -0.60 16.55 3.31
N ALA A 264 -1.79 15.99 3.49
CA ALA A 264 -2.92 16.59 4.19
C ALA A 264 -2.94 16.09 5.65
N ALA A 265 -2.10 16.71 6.49
CA ALA A 265 -1.94 16.30 7.89
C ALA A 265 -3.24 16.46 8.71
N GLY A 266 -3.57 15.46 9.51
CA GLY A 266 -4.78 15.44 10.34
C GLY A 266 -4.56 16.08 11.71
N PHE A 267 -5.61 16.73 12.23
CA PHE A 267 -5.56 17.45 13.51
C PHE A 267 -6.04 16.62 14.71
N TYR A 268 -6.46 15.39 14.49
CA TYR A 268 -7.07 14.56 15.53
C TYR A 268 -6.11 14.15 16.66
N ASN A 269 -4.79 14.25 16.42
CA ASN A 269 -3.76 14.06 17.44
C ASN A 269 -3.37 15.35 18.16
N LYS A 270 -4.06 16.48 17.90
CA LYS A 270 -3.78 17.81 18.48
C LYS A 270 -2.29 18.21 18.35
N PRO A 271 -1.76 18.30 17.13
CA PRO A 271 -0.35 18.65 16.89
C PRO A 271 -0.01 20.00 17.56
N GLN A 272 1.18 20.08 18.17
CA GLN A 272 1.68 21.28 18.84
C GLN A 272 2.74 21.98 18.01
N THR A 273 3.39 21.26 17.10
CA THR A 273 4.51 21.73 16.28
C THR A 273 4.30 21.43 14.80
N ILE A 274 5.06 22.12 13.95
CA ILE A 274 5.14 21.78 12.52
C ILE A 274 5.69 20.35 12.35
N ASP A 275 6.63 19.94 13.19
CA ASP A 275 7.18 18.59 13.15
C ASP A 275 6.13 17.52 13.42
N ASP A 276 5.13 17.78 14.27
CA ASP A 276 4.01 16.84 14.46
C ASP A 276 3.20 16.66 13.18
N MET A 277 3.02 17.73 12.41
CA MET A 277 2.34 17.70 11.11
C MET A 277 3.17 16.96 10.05
N VAL A 278 4.50 17.15 10.06
CA VAL A 278 5.44 16.39 9.21
C VAL A 278 5.40 14.91 9.57
N ASN A 279 5.50 14.59 10.86
CA ASN A 279 5.46 13.22 11.38
C ASN A 279 4.16 12.51 11.06
N PHE A 280 3.03 13.22 11.07
CA PHE A 280 1.77 12.66 10.63
C PHE A 280 1.86 12.11 9.20
N VAL A 281 2.33 12.92 8.25
CA VAL A 281 2.40 12.51 6.84
C VAL A 281 3.41 11.38 6.67
N VAL A 282 4.59 11.50 7.30
CA VAL A 282 5.65 10.47 7.24
C VAL A 282 5.17 9.16 7.85
N ALA A 283 4.45 9.18 8.97
CA ALA A 283 3.81 8.01 9.57
C ALA A 283 2.88 7.32 8.57
N ARG A 284 2.01 8.09 7.89
CA ARG A 284 1.10 7.53 6.88
C ARG A 284 1.84 6.94 5.68
N ILE A 285 2.99 7.48 5.28
CA ILE A 285 3.84 6.88 4.24
C ILE A 285 4.41 5.56 4.73
N LEU A 286 5.02 5.53 5.93
CA LEU A 286 5.61 4.33 6.51
C LEU A 286 4.56 3.22 6.75
N ASP A 287 3.34 3.58 7.15
CA ASP A 287 2.18 2.67 7.26
C ASP A 287 1.88 1.96 5.93
N GLN A 288 1.91 2.68 4.80
CA GLN A 288 1.69 2.07 3.47
C GLN A 288 2.81 1.09 3.08
N LEU A 289 4.00 1.29 3.63
CA LEU A 289 5.16 0.41 3.44
C LEU A 289 5.24 -0.69 4.50
N TYR A 290 4.31 -0.73 5.46
CA TYR A 290 4.34 -1.61 6.63
C TYR A 290 5.62 -1.50 7.45
N ILE A 291 6.33 -0.36 7.38
CA ILE A 291 7.56 -0.13 8.14
C ILE A 291 7.16 0.34 9.54
N PRO A 292 7.52 -0.39 10.62
CA PRO A 292 7.18 0.03 11.98
C PRO A 292 7.78 1.38 12.34
N HIS A 293 7.02 2.22 13.03
CA HIS A 293 7.46 3.52 13.52
C HIS A 293 6.74 3.92 14.81
N ALA A 294 7.30 4.91 15.52
CA ALA A 294 6.70 5.49 16.73
C ALA A 294 6.29 6.97 16.57
N LEU A 295 6.23 7.46 15.32
CA LEU A 295 5.93 8.87 14.99
C LEU A 295 4.53 9.35 15.38
N MET A 296 3.57 8.44 15.51
CA MET A 296 2.17 8.76 15.75
C MET A 296 1.50 7.60 16.49
N PRO A 297 0.62 7.86 17.47
CA PRO A 297 -0.15 6.80 18.13
C PRO A 297 -1.11 6.12 17.15
N LYS A 298 -1.42 4.85 17.40
CA LYS A 298 -2.44 4.12 16.65
C LYS A 298 -3.82 4.62 17.08
N TRP A 299 -4.69 4.89 16.11
CA TRP A 299 -6.05 5.34 16.40
C TRP A 299 -6.84 4.28 17.16
N GLY A 300 -7.48 4.68 18.27
CA GLY A 300 -8.36 3.82 19.05
C GLY A 300 -7.65 2.77 19.92
N VAL A 301 -6.34 2.90 20.12
CA VAL A 301 -5.51 2.06 21.00
C VAL A 301 -4.99 2.89 22.16
#